data_AF-A0A0C2YFS5-F1
#
_entry.id   AF-A0A0C2YFS5-F1
#
_cell.length_a   1.000
_cell.length_b   1.000
_cell.length_c   1.000
_cell.angle_alpha   90.00
_cell.angle_beta   90.00
_cell.angle_gamma   90.00
#
_symmetry.space_group_name_H-M   'P 1'
#
loop_
_entity.id
_entity.type
_entity.pdbx_description
1 polymer ?
#
loop_
_entity_poly.entity_id
_entity_poly.type
_entity_poly.pdbx_seq_one_letter_code
_entity_poly.pdbx_strand_id
1 'polypeptide(L)'
;MPPFRWPPEDPSGLGNGALTLVQPFTVLGFDTLAHKVSLDGRLTLEHVTDNSHIVHLGRPLFGSRYDAGDCKVQEDIVMFAVRKLLNAELNTQELTRHQELACLSQRLPIQFDSTTFTSHAAGMKQVEEHLRVCLKVDAAFESMETVSPSEPLLSEAAYLIMALKDFNPVEAFKSILESFDIEQGDCGEHLALLLLTLARDQAVGHPGDNPTALPESGRFFSFRSFVYGNLFKASVKSLTSETVSALKMLKQDFADATMHFNHFIKLYDFSSVNKGTLLRLMTRGAGVLCANGQTSVDAVNSFLISGTELRIDNLGVILYQIKSNADYNEIPQPKLFQSMDPYDLKILQAEDTPIPVIRIFFALAAETPSLHVTRHPPSSTYGAVIYDIWSAGLSSEFLSPITPATADTWKSLLQASYGWQATYKAETDIAKELRRSMNPGAAADSGHWSAWAVQDANRAVYDLSEGYDII
;
A
#
# COMPACT_ATOMS: atom_id res chain seq x y z
N MET A 1 15.99 6.58 47.00
CA MET A 1 15.06 6.12 45.96
C MET A 1 13.69 5.92 46.60
N PRO A 2 12.61 6.51 46.07
CA PRO A 2 11.26 6.24 46.55
C PRO A 2 10.80 4.85 46.08
N PRO A 3 9.99 4.13 46.87
CA PRO A 3 9.49 2.81 46.49
C PRO A 3 8.46 2.93 45.36
N PHE A 4 8.73 2.24 44.26
CA PHE A 4 7.85 2.09 43.11
C PHE A 4 6.56 1.39 43.55
N ARG A 5 5.39 2.01 43.33
CA ARG A 5 4.09 1.38 43.57
C ARG A 5 3.69 0.55 42.35
N TRP A 6 3.27 -0.68 42.60
CA TRP A 6 2.74 -1.61 41.61
C TRP A 6 1.49 -1.04 40.90
N PRO A 7 1.36 -1.21 39.57
CA PRO A 7 0.08 -1.04 38.88
C PRO A 7 -0.88 -2.18 39.27
N PRO A 8 -2.22 -1.97 39.18
CA PRO A 8 -3.19 -3.05 39.31
C PRO A 8 -3.07 -3.99 38.09
N GLU A 9 -3.02 -5.29 38.38
CA GLU A 9 -3.16 -6.45 37.48
C GLU A 9 -2.65 -6.31 36.03
N ASP A 10 -1.47 -6.91 35.81
CA ASP A 10 -0.87 -7.09 34.48
C ASP A 10 -1.74 -8.01 33.59
N PRO A 11 -2.22 -7.55 32.43
CA PRO A 11 -3.02 -8.34 31.50
C PRO A 11 -2.24 -9.46 30.77
N SER A 12 -0.94 -9.60 31.01
CA SER A 12 -0.07 -10.58 30.33
C SER A 12 -0.21 -12.03 30.83
N GLY A 13 -0.87 -12.27 31.98
CA GLY A 13 -1.09 -13.61 32.51
C GLY A 13 0.19 -14.34 33.00
N LEU A 14 1.25 -13.61 33.34
CA LEU A 14 2.50 -14.18 33.85
C LEU A 14 2.34 -14.64 35.31
N GLY A 15 2.46 -15.95 35.54
CA GLY A 15 2.45 -16.54 36.88
C GLY A 15 3.68 -16.15 37.70
N ASN A 16 3.44 -15.52 38.86
CA ASN A 16 4.34 -15.30 40.00
C ASN A 16 5.85 -15.48 39.74
N GLY A 17 6.55 -14.37 39.46
CA GLY A 17 8.01 -14.33 39.38
C GLY A 17 8.55 -12.91 39.47
N ALA A 18 9.74 -12.74 40.05
CA ALA A 18 10.43 -11.46 40.10
C ALA A 18 10.79 -11.00 38.68
N LEU A 19 10.40 -9.78 38.32
CA LEU A 19 10.74 -9.17 37.03
C LEU A 19 12.21 -8.75 37.01
N THR A 20 13.04 -9.50 36.29
CA THR A 20 14.38 -9.07 35.87
C THR A 20 14.31 -8.40 34.50
N LEU A 21 14.99 -7.27 34.34
CA LEU A 21 15.17 -6.63 33.04
C LEU A 21 16.02 -7.57 32.16
N VAL A 22 15.37 -8.34 31.29
CA VAL A 22 16.05 -9.13 30.27
C VAL A 22 16.58 -8.15 29.22
N GLN A 23 17.74 -8.43 28.62
CA GLN A 23 18.16 -7.75 27.39
C GLN A 23 16.98 -7.74 26.42
N PRO A 24 16.67 -6.61 25.75
CA PRO A 24 15.53 -6.53 24.84
C PRO A 24 15.58 -7.73 23.90
N PHE A 25 14.51 -8.52 23.89
CA PHE A 25 14.39 -9.68 23.02
C PHE A 25 14.06 -9.19 21.60
N THR A 26 15.00 -8.48 20.98
CA THR A 26 14.87 -7.91 19.63
C THR A 26 15.18 -8.95 18.54
N VAL A 27 15.72 -10.11 18.91
CA VAL A 27 16.22 -11.12 17.97
C VAL A 27 15.45 -12.42 18.12
N LEU A 28 14.18 -12.41 17.68
CA LEU A 28 13.46 -13.63 17.34
C LEU A 28 13.24 -13.64 15.83
N GLY A 29 13.75 -14.67 15.16
CA GLY A 29 13.51 -14.85 13.73
C GLY A 29 12.02 -15.00 13.44
N PHE A 30 11.56 -14.30 12.41
CA PHE A 30 10.25 -14.54 11.81
C PHE A 30 10.27 -15.84 11.00
N ASP A 31 9.08 -16.40 10.75
CA ASP A 31 8.87 -17.57 9.89
C ASP A 31 9.58 -18.85 10.37
N THR A 32 9.94 -18.95 11.66
CA THR A 32 10.59 -20.16 12.20
C THR A 32 9.68 -21.39 12.22
N LEU A 33 8.36 -21.18 12.16
CA LEU A 33 7.35 -22.24 12.01
C LEU A 33 6.79 -22.34 10.59
N ALA A 34 7.20 -21.46 9.67
CA ALA A 34 6.62 -21.38 8.33
C ALA A 34 6.88 -22.65 7.51
N HIS A 35 5.84 -23.09 6.81
CA HIS A 35 5.98 -24.13 5.79
C HIS A 35 6.76 -23.60 4.60
N LYS A 36 7.83 -24.28 4.21
CA LYS A 36 8.62 -23.91 3.03
C LYS A 36 7.78 -24.10 1.76
N VAL A 37 7.75 -23.07 0.93
CA VAL A 37 6.99 -23.07 -0.33
C VAL A 37 7.86 -23.50 -1.51
N SER A 38 7.30 -24.33 -2.39
CA SER A 38 7.86 -24.69 -3.69
C SER A 38 7.00 -24.08 -4.80
N LEU A 39 7.61 -23.54 -5.84
CA LEU A 39 6.91 -22.90 -6.97
C LEU A 39 6.70 -23.87 -8.15
N ASP A 40 6.62 -25.17 -7.85
CA ASP A 40 6.47 -26.26 -8.82
C ASP A 40 5.01 -26.54 -9.21
N GLY A 41 4.08 -25.68 -8.79
CA GLY A 41 2.66 -25.78 -9.10
C GLY A 41 1.84 -26.69 -8.18
N ARG A 42 2.44 -27.26 -7.13
CA ARG A 42 1.70 -28.06 -6.13
C ARG A 42 0.93 -27.22 -5.12
N LEU A 43 1.31 -25.95 -4.97
CA LEU A 43 0.63 -25.01 -4.08
C LEU A 43 -0.48 -24.30 -4.84
N THR A 44 -1.60 -24.07 -4.15
CA THR A 44 -2.73 -23.30 -4.67
C THR A 44 -3.08 -22.13 -3.75
N LEU A 45 -3.86 -21.17 -4.25
CA LEU A 45 -4.37 -20.06 -3.43
C LEU A 45 -5.20 -20.56 -2.26
N GLU A 46 -6.00 -21.62 -2.41
CA GLU A 46 -6.75 -22.23 -1.31
C GLU A 46 -5.85 -22.66 -0.16
N HIS A 47 -4.68 -23.26 -0.48
CA HIS A 47 -3.73 -23.67 0.53
C HIS A 47 -3.04 -22.49 1.21
N VAL A 48 -2.47 -21.55 0.43
CA VAL A 48 -1.67 -20.45 1.01
C VAL A 48 -2.53 -19.39 1.71
N THR A 49 -3.84 -19.39 1.47
CA THR A 49 -4.78 -18.51 2.16
C THR A 49 -5.49 -19.15 3.35
N ASP A 50 -5.27 -20.45 3.60
CA ASP A 50 -5.88 -21.14 4.74
C ASP A 50 -5.28 -20.67 6.07
N ASN A 51 -6.07 -20.74 7.15
CA ASN A 51 -5.60 -20.43 8.51
C ASN A 51 -4.38 -21.26 8.88
N SER A 52 -4.36 -22.56 8.55
CA SER A 52 -3.24 -23.45 8.84
C SER A 52 -1.95 -23.11 8.07
N HIS A 53 -2.00 -22.20 7.10
CA HIS A 53 -0.81 -21.69 6.42
C HIS A 53 -0.41 -20.32 6.96
N ILE A 54 -1.35 -19.36 6.99
CA ILE A 54 -1.04 -17.96 7.29
C ILE A 54 -0.63 -17.72 8.75
N VAL A 55 -1.04 -18.58 9.69
CA VAL A 55 -0.69 -18.47 11.11
C VAL A 55 0.78 -18.78 11.38
N HIS A 56 1.45 -19.52 10.49
CA HIS A 56 2.87 -19.86 10.61
C HIS A 56 3.79 -18.85 9.92
N LEU A 57 3.22 -17.89 9.19
CA LEU A 57 3.93 -16.79 8.55
C LEU A 57 4.00 -15.59 9.50
N GLY A 58 5.21 -15.25 9.95
CA GLY A 58 5.45 -14.15 10.87
C GLY A 58 5.98 -14.61 12.22
N ARG A 59 5.41 -14.04 13.29
CA ARG A 59 5.80 -14.36 14.67
C ARG A 59 5.36 -15.79 15.07
N PRO A 60 6.19 -16.54 15.81
CA PRO A 60 5.84 -17.89 16.29
C PRO A 60 4.62 -17.94 17.22
N LEU A 61 4.21 -16.80 17.78
CA LEU A 61 3.06 -16.66 18.68
C LEU A 61 1.79 -17.30 18.10
N PHE A 62 1.51 -17.06 16.81
CA PHE A 62 0.26 -17.50 16.19
C PHE A 62 0.31 -18.97 15.82
N GLY A 63 1.34 -19.41 15.10
CA GLY A 63 1.50 -20.81 14.71
C GLY A 63 1.57 -21.75 15.90
N SER A 64 2.36 -21.41 16.95
CA SER A 64 2.45 -22.26 18.15
C SER A 64 1.13 -22.37 18.91
N ARG A 65 0.34 -21.29 18.97
CA ARG A 65 -1.01 -21.31 19.55
C ARG A 65 -1.97 -22.15 18.72
N TYR A 66 -1.90 -22.05 17.40
CA TYR A 66 -2.75 -22.80 16.48
C TYR A 66 -2.47 -24.31 16.57
N ASP A 67 -1.20 -24.71 16.59
CA ASP A 67 -0.77 -26.11 16.62
C ASP A 67 -1.06 -26.79 17.96
N ALA A 68 -0.91 -26.05 19.07
CA ALA A 68 -1.20 -26.56 20.42
C ALA A 68 -2.68 -26.46 20.80
N GLY A 69 -3.47 -25.72 20.03
CA GLY A 69 -4.87 -25.42 20.30
C GLY A 69 -5.83 -26.52 19.85
N ASP A 70 -7.02 -26.55 20.46
CA ASP A 70 -8.14 -27.35 19.95
C ASP A 70 -8.87 -26.62 18.79
N CYS A 71 -9.94 -27.21 18.27
CA CYS A 71 -10.70 -26.62 17.17
C CYS A 71 -11.21 -25.20 17.50
N LYS A 72 -11.57 -24.90 18.75
CA LYS A 72 -12.04 -23.57 19.14
C LYS A 72 -10.92 -22.55 19.06
N VAL A 73 -9.72 -22.91 19.49
CA VAL A 73 -8.53 -22.04 19.37
C VAL A 73 -8.18 -21.81 17.91
N GLN A 74 -8.28 -22.83 17.06
CA GLN A 74 -7.99 -22.74 15.63
C GLN A 74 -9.02 -21.86 14.89
N GLU A 75 -10.30 -21.97 15.24
CA GLU A 75 -11.39 -21.15 14.69
C GLU A 75 -11.30 -19.69 15.16
N ASP A 76 -10.88 -19.44 16.41
CA ASP A 76 -10.74 -18.10 17.00
C ASP A 76 -9.40 -17.40 16.66
N ILE A 77 -8.51 -18.04 15.89
CA ILE A 77 -7.13 -17.53 15.71
C ILE A 77 -7.07 -16.12 15.11
N VAL A 78 -7.98 -15.78 14.21
CA VAL A 78 -8.06 -14.42 13.62
C VAL A 78 -8.55 -13.41 14.66
N MET A 79 -9.55 -13.77 15.47
CA MET A 79 -10.01 -12.91 16.56
C MET A 79 -8.97 -12.75 17.68
N PHE A 80 -8.17 -13.78 17.92
CA PHE A 80 -6.99 -13.66 18.77
C PHE A 80 -5.99 -12.66 18.20
N ALA A 81 -5.73 -12.71 16.89
CA ALA A 81 -4.89 -11.72 16.22
C ALA A 81 -5.47 -10.29 16.32
N VAL A 82 -6.79 -10.11 16.17
CA VAL A 82 -7.49 -8.82 16.39
C VAL A 82 -7.22 -8.29 17.79
N ARG A 83 -7.45 -9.10 18.83
CA ARG A 83 -7.23 -8.70 20.23
C ARG A 83 -5.78 -8.31 20.50
N LYS A 84 -4.84 -9.05 19.89
CA LYS A 84 -3.40 -8.74 20.00
C LYS A 84 -3.01 -7.48 19.25
N LEU A 85 -3.59 -7.22 18.08
CA LEU A 85 -3.31 -6.02 17.29
C LEU A 85 -3.87 -4.76 17.95
N LEU A 86 -5.07 -4.84 18.53
CA LEU A 86 -5.73 -3.72 19.21
C LEU A 86 -5.26 -3.52 20.65
N ASN A 87 -4.66 -4.55 21.26
CA ASN A 87 -4.45 -4.67 22.70
C ASN A 87 -5.72 -4.35 23.50
N ALA A 88 -6.85 -4.81 22.98
CA ALA A 88 -8.18 -4.61 23.53
C ALA A 88 -9.12 -5.68 22.98
N GLU A 89 -10.26 -5.86 23.65
CA GLU A 89 -11.37 -6.59 23.07
C GLU A 89 -11.98 -5.80 21.92
N LEU A 90 -12.44 -6.50 20.88
CA LEU A 90 -13.21 -5.91 19.79
C LEU A 90 -14.63 -5.61 20.33
N ASN A 91 -14.76 -4.50 21.06
CA ASN A 91 -16.03 -4.00 21.53
C ASN A 91 -16.54 -2.90 20.60
N THR A 92 -17.79 -2.47 20.79
CA THR A 92 -18.44 -1.42 19.96
C THR A 92 -18.00 0.00 20.33
N GLN A 93 -16.82 0.19 20.95
CA GLN A 93 -16.31 1.53 21.26
C GLN A 93 -15.49 2.06 20.07
N GLU A 94 -15.43 3.38 19.95
CA GLU A 94 -14.58 4.05 18.96
C GLU A 94 -13.12 3.65 19.18
N LEU A 95 -12.44 3.27 18.10
CA LEU A 95 -11.02 2.94 18.16
C LEU A 95 -10.19 4.19 18.45
N THR A 96 -9.11 4.00 19.19
CA THR A 96 -8.11 5.05 19.39
C THR A 96 -7.29 5.26 18.11
N ARG A 97 -6.69 6.44 17.95
CA ARG A 97 -5.79 6.73 16.81
C ARG A 97 -4.61 5.76 16.70
N HIS A 98 -4.12 5.22 17.82
CA HIS A 98 -3.05 4.21 17.81
C HIS A 98 -3.54 2.86 17.32
N GLN A 99 -4.80 2.49 17.62
CA GLN A 99 -5.43 1.28 17.09
C GLN A 99 -5.73 1.41 15.58
N GLU A 100 -6.19 2.58 15.13
CA GLU A 100 -6.34 2.87 13.70
C GLU A 100 -5.00 2.78 12.97
N LEU A 101 -3.93 3.37 13.54
CA LEU A 101 -2.58 3.29 13.01
C LEU A 101 -2.07 1.86 12.96
N ALA A 102 -2.35 1.06 13.98
CA ALA A 102 -1.99 -0.36 14.02
C ALA A 102 -2.61 -1.12 12.84
N CYS A 103 -3.92 -0.89 12.59
CA CYS A 103 -4.63 -1.53 11.49
C CYS A 103 -4.06 -1.10 10.13
N LEU A 104 -3.92 0.21 9.90
CA LEU A 104 -3.42 0.73 8.63
C LEU A 104 -1.96 0.34 8.39
N SER A 105 -1.10 0.31 9.42
CA SER A 105 0.30 -0.09 9.28
C SER A 105 0.49 -1.58 9.00
N GLN A 106 -0.51 -2.43 9.27
CA GLN A 106 -0.48 -3.85 8.88
C GLN A 106 -0.96 -4.07 7.43
N ARG A 107 -1.53 -3.04 6.79
CA ARG A 107 -2.07 -3.08 5.43
C ARG A 107 -1.21 -2.29 4.46
N LEU A 108 -0.62 -1.20 4.93
CA LEU A 108 0.23 -0.27 4.20
C LEU A 108 1.61 -0.22 4.87
N PRO A 109 2.71 -0.08 4.13
CA PRO A 109 4.07 -0.10 4.67
C PRO A 109 4.44 1.25 5.33
N ILE A 110 3.69 1.67 6.35
CA ILE A 110 3.87 2.96 7.04
C ILE A 110 5.15 2.94 7.89
N GLN A 111 6.04 3.90 7.61
CA GLN A 111 7.30 4.12 8.30
C GLN A 111 7.27 5.45 9.05
N PHE A 112 7.80 5.46 10.28
CA PHE A 112 7.95 6.68 11.08
C PHE A 112 9.23 7.40 10.68
N ASP A 113 9.19 8.73 10.65
CA ASP A 113 10.40 9.53 10.54
C ASP A 113 11.16 9.45 11.87
N SER A 114 12.26 8.70 11.90
CA SER A 114 13.06 8.47 13.12
C SER A 114 13.71 9.73 13.70
N THR A 115 13.60 10.89 13.04
CA THR A 115 14.30 12.12 13.45
C THR A 115 13.53 12.98 14.47
N THR A 116 12.24 12.69 14.74
CA THR A 116 11.44 13.48 15.69
C THR A 116 11.10 12.72 16.97
N PHE A 117 11.05 13.44 18.09
CA PHE A 117 10.67 12.89 19.40
C PHE A 117 9.23 12.35 19.42
N THR A 118 8.33 13.00 18.67
CA THR A 118 6.93 12.63 18.48
C THR A 118 6.78 11.30 17.73
N SER A 119 7.55 11.10 16.65
CA SER A 119 7.66 9.78 15.99
C SER A 119 8.15 8.71 16.93
N HIS A 120 9.16 9.03 17.76
CA HIS A 120 9.73 8.06 18.69
C HIS A 120 8.67 7.56 19.69
N ALA A 121 7.91 8.47 20.31
CA ALA A 121 6.86 8.10 21.25
C ALA A 121 5.73 7.27 20.59
N ALA A 122 5.33 7.63 19.37
CA ALA A 122 4.33 6.88 18.62
C ALA A 122 4.84 5.48 18.24
N GLY A 123 6.08 5.37 17.77
CA GLY A 123 6.74 4.10 17.46
C GLY A 123 6.85 3.20 18.69
N MET A 124 7.26 3.75 19.84
CA MET A 124 7.33 3.00 21.11
C MET A 124 5.97 2.43 21.48
N LYS A 125 4.91 3.25 21.44
CA LYS A 125 3.56 2.79 21.75
C LYS A 125 3.06 1.73 20.78
N GLN A 126 3.37 1.85 19.49
CA GLN A 126 3.04 0.81 18.51
C GLN A 126 3.77 -0.52 18.78
N VAL A 127 5.01 -0.47 19.28
CA VAL A 127 5.77 -1.68 19.68
C VAL A 127 5.20 -2.29 20.96
N GLU A 128 4.91 -1.46 21.95
CA GLU A 128 4.42 -1.88 23.27
C GLU A 128 3.00 -2.47 23.19
N GLU A 129 2.11 -1.81 22.45
CA GLU A 129 0.67 -2.12 22.48
C GLU A 129 0.14 -2.72 21.17
N HIS A 130 0.82 -2.60 20.03
CA HIS A 130 0.19 -2.86 18.73
C HIS A 130 1.00 -3.77 17.79
N LEU A 131 1.85 -4.64 18.36
CA LEU A 131 2.62 -5.64 17.62
C LEU A 131 3.55 -5.07 16.54
N ARG A 132 3.90 -3.78 16.58
CA ARG A 132 4.98 -3.29 15.72
C ARG A 132 6.30 -3.93 16.14
N VAL A 133 7.18 -4.23 15.20
CA VAL A 133 8.49 -4.83 15.50
C VAL A 133 9.51 -3.72 15.71
N CYS A 134 10.25 -3.79 16.82
CA CYS A 134 11.49 -3.06 17.00
C CYS A 134 12.65 -3.88 16.41
N LEU A 135 13.24 -3.41 15.31
CA LEU A 135 14.39 -4.07 14.67
C LEU A 135 15.70 -3.72 15.36
N LYS A 136 15.83 -2.47 15.79
CA LYS A 136 17.07 -1.95 16.37
C LYS A 136 16.72 -0.85 17.37
N VAL A 137 17.45 -0.85 18.48
CA VAL A 137 17.53 0.26 19.41
C VAL A 137 18.99 0.67 19.45
N ASP A 138 19.28 1.97 19.44
CA ASP A 138 20.67 2.40 19.63
C ASP A 138 21.16 2.14 21.07
N ALA A 139 22.48 2.24 21.28
CA ALA A 139 23.09 1.94 22.58
C ALA A 139 22.68 2.92 23.69
N ALA A 140 22.16 4.10 23.33
CA ALA A 140 21.73 5.13 24.25
C ALA A 140 20.22 5.09 24.54
N PHE A 141 19.46 4.21 23.84
CA PHE A 141 18.00 4.18 23.82
C PHE A 141 17.38 5.52 23.36
N GLU A 142 18.11 6.27 22.52
CA GLU A 142 17.70 7.58 21.98
C GLU A 142 16.91 7.45 20.68
N SER A 143 17.15 6.38 19.92
CA SER A 143 16.46 6.07 18.67
C SER A 143 16.12 4.59 18.56
N MET A 144 15.04 4.33 17.82
CA MET A 144 14.50 2.99 17.59
C MET A 144 14.03 2.88 16.14
N GLU A 145 14.53 1.87 15.43
CA GLU A 145 14.02 1.49 14.10
C GLU A 145 12.90 0.48 14.27
N THR A 146 11.71 0.82 13.78
CA THR A 146 10.53 -0.03 13.90
C THR A 146 9.86 -0.26 12.56
N VAL A 147 9.30 -1.45 12.37
CA VAL A 147 8.59 -1.84 11.16
C VAL A 147 7.29 -2.55 11.50
N SER A 148 6.30 -2.42 10.64
CA SER A 148 5.18 -3.37 10.56
C SER A 148 5.53 -4.41 9.50
N PRO A 149 6.00 -5.60 9.90
CA PRO A 149 6.46 -6.62 8.95
C PRO A 149 5.28 -7.28 8.21
N SER A 150 5.59 -8.02 7.15
CA SER A 150 4.62 -8.85 6.44
C SER A 150 4.09 -9.97 7.33
N GLU A 151 2.90 -9.82 7.91
CA GLU A 151 2.24 -10.84 8.72
C GLU A 151 0.80 -11.05 8.23
N PRO A 152 0.57 -12.03 7.35
CA PRO A 152 -0.70 -12.15 6.62
C PRO A 152 -1.90 -12.31 7.55
N LEU A 153 -1.74 -13.02 8.68
CA LEU A 153 -2.77 -13.13 9.72
C LEU A 153 -3.12 -11.79 10.37
N LEU A 154 -2.11 -10.93 10.66
CA LEU A 154 -2.36 -9.60 11.21
C LEU A 154 -3.01 -8.68 10.17
N SER A 155 -2.65 -8.82 8.90
CA SER A 155 -3.29 -8.10 7.80
C SER A 155 -4.74 -8.54 7.58
N GLU A 156 -5.11 -9.80 7.86
CA GLU A 156 -6.50 -10.25 7.90
C GLU A 156 -7.24 -9.69 9.13
N ALA A 157 -6.61 -9.70 10.30
CA ALA A 157 -7.17 -9.08 11.50
C ALA A 157 -7.45 -7.58 11.28
N ALA A 158 -6.51 -6.85 10.68
CA ALA A 158 -6.69 -5.45 10.30
C ALA A 158 -7.86 -5.27 9.32
N TYR A 159 -8.03 -6.15 8.33
CA TYR A 159 -9.18 -6.11 7.42
C TYR A 159 -10.51 -6.32 8.16
N LEU A 160 -10.59 -7.26 9.11
CA LEU A 160 -11.80 -7.43 9.93
C LEU A 160 -12.16 -6.16 10.70
N ILE A 161 -11.16 -5.50 11.29
CA ILE A 161 -11.36 -4.26 12.05
C ILE A 161 -11.76 -3.12 11.12
N MET A 162 -11.11 -2.99 9.96
CA MET A 162 -11.39 -1.95 8.97
C MET A 162 -12.74 -2.11 8.27
N ALA A 163 -13.33 -3.32 8.31
CA ALA A 163 -14.67 -3.59 7.81
C ALA A 163 -15.78 -3.24 8.82
N LEU A 164 -15.44 -2.90 10.06
CA LEU A 164 -16.44 -2.43 11.03
C LEU A 164 -17.12 -1.17 10.51
N LYS A 165 -18.44 -1.08 10.74
CA LYS A 165 -19.28 0.03 10.25
C LYS A 165 -18.77 1.42 10.64
N ASP A 166 -18.18 1.53 11.82
CA ASP A 166 -17.73 2.80 12.38
C ASP A 166 -16.25 3.10 12.05
N PHE A 167 -15.56 2.17 11.37
CA PHE A 167 -14.20 2.42 10.89
C PHE A 167 -14.24 3.11 9.53
N ASN A 168 -13.67 4.31 9.43
CA ASN A 168 -13.49 5.01 8.16
C ASN A 168 -11.99 5.03 7.78
N PRO A 169 -11.53 4.16 6.87
CA PRO A 169 -10.12 4.06 6.53
C PRO A 169 -9.50 5.34 5.99
N VAL A 170 -10.28 6.15 5.26
CA VAL A 170 -9.79 7.38 4.62
C VAL A 170 -9.62 8.48 5.67
N GLU A 171 -10.58 8.64 6.57
CA GLU A 171 -10.46 9.58 7.69
C GLU A 171 -9.41 9.16 8.71
N ALA A 172 -9.33 7.85 9.03
CA ALA A 172 -8.29 7.31 9.89
C ALA A 172 -6.90 7.59 9.30
N PHE A 173 -6.70 7.35 8.01
CA PHE A 173 -5.43 7.64 7.33
C PHE A 173 -5.10 9.13 7.35
N LYS A 174 -6.09 10.00 7.12
CA LYS A 174 -5.91 11.46 7.23
C LYS A 174 -5.51 11.89 8.63
N SER A 175 -6.25 11.45 9.64
CA SER A 175 -5.97 11.69 11.06
C SER A 175 -4.56 11.25 11.43
N ILE A 176 -4.11 10.12 10.89
CA ILE A 176 -2.76 9.60 11.09
C ILE A 176 -1.70 10.51 10.48
N LEU A 177 -1.85 10.93 9.22
CA LEU A 177 -0.90 11.84 8.57
C LEU A 177 -0.85 13.22 9.26
N GLU A 178 -1.94 13.66 9.88
CA GLU A 178 -2.00 14.91 10.64
C GLU A 178 -1.45 14.77 12.08
N SER A 179 -1.53 13.58 12.68
CA SER A 179 -1.19 13.35 14.09
C SER A 179 0.20 12.76 14.32
N PHE A 180 0.78 12.11 13.31
CA PHE A 180 2.04 11.39 13.42
C PHE A 180 3.04 11.90 12.37
N ASP A 181 4.31 11.98 12.77
CA ASP A 181 5.42 12.33 11.89
C ASP A 181 5.81 11.09 11.05
N ILE A 182 5.04 10.85 10.00
CA ILE A 182 5.27 9.78 9.02
C ILE A 182 6.10 10.35 7.86
N GLU A 183 6.97 9.54 7.25
CA GLU A 183 7.76 9.96 6.09
C GLU A 183 6.84 10.43 4.94
N GLN A 184 6.71 11.75 4.78
CA GLN A 184 5.77 12.36 3.82
C GLN A 184 6.18 12.18 2.36
N GLY A 185 7.44 11.81 2.09
CA GLY A 185 7.98 11.61 0.74
C GLY A 185 7.22 10.57 -0.08
N ASP A 186 6.55 9.64 0.60
CA ASP A 186 5.81 8.53 -0.02
C ASP A 186 4.27 8.74 0.08
N CYS A 187 3.78 9.92 0.49
CA CYS A 187 2.34 10.14 0.75
C CYS A 187 1.45 9.86 -0.47
N GLY A 188 1.90 10.23 -1.68
CA GLY A 188 1.17 9.94 -2.91
C GLY A 188 1.05 8.44 -3.20
N GLU A 189 2.12 7.69 -2.93
CA GLU A 189 2.15 6.24 -3.10
C GLU A 189 1.25 5.56 -2.08
N HIS A 190 1.36 5.91 -0.79
CA HIS A 190 0.48 5.39 0.25
C HIS A 190 -1.00 5.67 -0.03
N LEU A 191 -1.32 6.82 -0.62
CA LEU A 191 -2.69 7.15 -1.04
C LEU A 191 -3.20 6.18 -2.12
N ALA A 192 -2.38 5.89 -3.13
CA ALA A 192 -2.71 4.88 -4.14
C ALA A 192 -2.78 3.46 -3.54
N LEU A 193 -1.88 3.10 -2.61
CA LEU A 193 -1.94 1.80 -1.93
C LEU A 193 -3.20 1.64 -1.06
N LEU A 194 -3.65 2.71 -0.40
CA LEU A 194 -4.93 2.72 0.31
C LEU A 194 -6.09 2.49 -0.67
N LEU A 195 -6.08 3.17 -1.81
CA LEU A 195 -7.07 2.97 -2.88
C LEU A 195 -7.11 1.51 -3.34
N LEU A 196 -5.94 0.90 -3.61
CA LEU A 196 -5.83 -0.51 -4.03
C LEU A 196 -6.28 -1.47 -2.91
N THR A 197 -5.97 -1.16 -1.65
CA THR A 197 -6.38 -1.96 -0.49
C THR A 197 -7.90 -1.97 -0.34
N LEU A 198 -8.55 -0.80 -0.46
CA LEU A 198 -10.00 -0.69 -0.40
C LEU A 198 -10.69 -1.37 -1.60
N ALA A 199 -10.11 -1.27 -2.79
CA ALA A 199 -10.58 -2.01 -3.96
C ALA A 199 -10.49 -3.52 -3.76
N ARG A 200 -9.42 -4.00 -3.13
CA ARG A 200 -9.29 -5.41 -2.74
C ARG A 200 -10.35 -5.82 -1.75
N ASP A 201 -10.59 -5.02 -0.72
CA ASP A 201 -11.55 -5.39 0.33
C ASP A 201 -12.98 -5.47 -0.22
N GLN A 202 -13.35 -4.59 -1.15
CA GLN A 202 -14.59 -4.71 -1.91
C GLN A 202 -14.62 -5.97 -2.81
N ALA A 203 -13.49 -6.34 -3.42
CA ALA A 203 -13.41 -7.51 -4.29
C ALA A 203 -13.48 -8.85 -3.52
N VAL A 204 -12.97 -8.88 -2.29
CA VAL A 204 -13.13 -10.01 -1.36
C VAL A 204 -14.53 -10.06 -0.79
N GLY A 205 -15.10 -8.91 -0.41
CA GLY A 205 -16.44 -8.79 0.16
C GLY A 205 -16.39 -8.38 1.63
N HIS A 206 -17.54 -8.39 2.30
CA HIS A 206 -17.60 -8.11 3.74
C HIS A 206 -17.24 -9.38 4.53
N PRO A 207 -16.44 -9.29 5.61
CA PRO A 207 -16.28 -10.42 6.52
C PRO A 207 -17.64 -10.74 7.14
N GLY A 208 -18.10 -11.99 7.10
CA GLY A 208 -19.48 -12.33 7.49
C GLY A 208 -19.86 -11.89 8.91
N ASP A 209 -21.15 -11.95 9.25
CA ASP A 209 -21.67 -11.57 10.58
C ASP A 209 -21.00 -12.33 11.75
N ASN A 210 -20.37 -13.47 11.44
CA ASN A 210 -19.48 -14.16 12.36
C ASN A 210 -18.01 -13.74 12.08
N PRO A 211 -17.36 -12.97 12.98
CA PRO A 211 -15.98 -12.52 12.82
C PRO A 211 -14.93 -13.64 12.75
N THR A 212 -15.30 -14.86 13.16
CA THR A 212 -14.43 -16.05 13.05
C THR A 212 -14.60 -16.77 11.72
N ALA A 213 -15.64 -16.46 10.94
CA ALA A 213 -15.86 -17.05 9.64
C ALA A 213 -15.00 -16.34 8.57
N LEU A 214 -14.42 -17.13 7.68
CA LEU A 214 -13.81 -16.63 6.45
C LEU A 214 -14.86 -15.84 5.64
N PRO A 215 -14.47 -14.84 4.84
CA PRO A 215 -15.35 -14.30 3.82
C PRO A 215 -15.90 -15.46 2.96
N GLU A 216 -17.18 -15.38 2.54
CA GLU A 216 -17.83 -16.46 1.78
C GLU A 216 -17.07 -16.84 0.48
N SER A 217 -16.32 -15.88 -0.06
CA SER A 217 -15.48 -16.00 -1.26
C SER A 217 -14.05 -16.50 -0.98
N GLY A 218 -13.63 -16.65 0.28
CA GLY A 218 -12.24 -16.88 0.68
C GLY A 218 -11.42 -15.59 0.79
N ARG A 219 -10.07 -15.70 0.82
CA ARG A 219 -9.14 -14.54 0.92
C ARG A 219 -8.42 -14.20 -0.38
N PHE A 220 -8.74 -14.91 -1.45
CA PHE A 220 -8.36 -14.58 -2.81
C PHE A 220 -9.62 -14.28 -3.60
N PHE A 221 -9.47 -13.58 -4.72
CA PHE A 221 -10.60 -13.00 -5.44
C PHE A 221 -10.34 -13.02 -6.94
N SER A 222 -11.41 -12.86 -7.71
CA SER A 222 -11.29 -12.73 -9.17
C SER A 222 -10.54 -11.44 -9.51
N PHE A 223 -9.47 -11.56 -10.30
CA PHE A 223 -8.72 -10.41 -10.83
C PHE A 223 -9.67 -9.44 -11.56
N ARG A 224 -10.62 -9.98 -12.33
CA ARG A 224 -11.64 -9.19 -13.00
C ARG A 224 -12.45 -8.38 -12.01
N SER A 225 -12.93 -8.98 -10.92
CA SER A 225 -13.73 -8.27 -9.90
C SER A 225 -12.95 -7.10 -9.31
N PHE A 226 -11.65 -7.29 -9.09
CA PHE A 226 -10.78 -6.25 -8.58
C PHE A 226 -10.62 -5.08 -9.56
N VAL A 227 -10.11 -5.31 -10.77
CA VAL A 227 -9.85 -4.22 -11.73
C VAL A 227 -11.16 -3.63 -12.27
N TYR A 228 -12.10 -4.48 -12.66
CA TYR A 228 -13.41 -4.11 -13.20
C TYR A 228 -14.47 -4.20 -12.10
N GLY A 229 -14.88 -3.06 -11.56
CA GLY A 229 -15.95 -2.93 -10.57
C GLY A 229 -15.48 -2.35 -9.25
N ASN A 230 -14.37 -2.86 -8.70
CA ASN A 230 -13.90 -2.46 -7.37
C ASN A 230 -12.71 -1.49 -7.39
N LEU A 231 -11.91 -1.46 -8.45
CA LEU A 231 -10.94 -0.40 -8.71
C LEU A 231 -11.53 0.63 -9.68
N PHE A 232 -11.88 0.19 -10.89
CA PHE A 232 -12.48 1.05 -11.91
C PHE A 232 -13.97 0.76 -12.13
N LYS A 233 -14.80 1.79 -12.09
CA LYS A 233 -16.23 1.71 -12.44
C LYS A 233 -16.38 1.64 -13.95
N ALA A 234 -17.09 0.63 -14.43
CA ALA A 234 -17.26 0.39 -15.86
C ALA A 234 -18.44 1.13 -16.50
N SER A 235 -19.32 1.72 -15.69
CA SER A 235 -20.62 2.26 -16.12
C SER A 235 -20.71 3.78 -15.96
N VAL A 236 -19.63 4.50 -16.27
CA VAL A 236 -19.61 5.96 -16.18
C VAL A 236 -19.91 6.54 -17.55
N LYS A 237 -20.87 7.47 -17.61
CA LYS A 237 -21.24 8.18 -18.85
C LYS A 237 -20.10 9.03 -19.41
N SER A 238 -19.09 9.37 -18.60
CA SER A 238 -17.93 10.19 -18.98
C SER A 238 -16.81 9.38 -19.66
N LEU A 239 -16.87 8.05 -19.71
CA LEU A 239 -15.86 7.24 -20.39
C LEU A 239 -16.05 7.23 -21.91
N THR A 240 -14.94 7.26 -22.63
CA THR A 240 -14.93 7.09 -24.09
C THR A 240 -15.38 5.68 -24.49
N SER A 241 -15.88 5.55 -25.71
CA SER A 241 -16.34 4.24 -26.23
C SER A 241 -15.21 3.21 -26.30
N GLU A 242 -14.00 3.70 -26.58
CA GLU A 242 -12.74 2.97 -26.64
C GLU A 242 -12.35 2.44 -25.26
N THR A 243 -12.37 3.27 -24.22
CA THR A 243 -12.10 2.85 -22.84
C THR A 243 -13.10 1.80 -22.38
N VAL A 244 -14.40 2.01 -22.63
CA VAL A 244 -15.44 1.04 -22.27
C VAL A 244 -15.24 -0.29 -23.00
N SER A 245 -14.88 -0.25 -24.28
CA SER A 245 -14.57 -1.44 -25.07
C SER A 245 -13.35 -2.18 -24.52
N ALA A 246 -12.27 -1.46 -24.21
CA ALA A 246 -11.05 -2.04 -23.67
C ALA A 246 -11.25 -2.67 -22.28
N LEU A 247 -12.02 -2.03 -21.40
CA LEU A 247 -12.41 -2.60 -20.09
C LEU A 247 -13.25 -3.88 -20.24
N LYS A 248 -14.15 -3.94 -21.22
CA LYS A 248 -14.91 -5.17 -21.53
C LYS A 248 -13.99 -6.28 -22.02
N MET A 249 -13.02 -5.97 -22.88
CA MET A 249 -12.02 -6.92 -23.33
C MET A 249 -11.13 -7.39 -22.16
N LEU A 250 -10.75 -6.51 -21.22
CA LEU A 250 -9.96 -6.87 -20.04
C LEU A 250 -10.70 -7.94 -19.22
N LYS A 251 -12.00 -7.73 -19.02
CA LYS A 251 -12.88 -8.70 -18.37
C LYS A 251 -12.93 -10.06 -19.09
N GLN A 252 -12.76 -10.09 -20.42
CA GLN A 252 -12.79 -11.31 -21.23
C GLN A 252 -11.43 -12.02 -21.25
N ASP A 253 -10.35 -11.27 -21.46
CA ASP A 253 -8.98 -11.79 -21.52
C ASP A 253 -8.54 -12.43 -20.20
N PHE A 254 -9.10 -11.97 -19.08
CA PHE A 254 -8.78 -12.43 -17.73
C PHE A 254 -9.98 -13.06 -17.01
N ALA A 255 -10.80 -13.82 -17.74
CA ALA A 255 -12.02 -14.42 -17.19
C ALA A 255 -11.76 -15.38 -16.01
N ASP A 256 -10.66 -16.13 -16.08
CA ASP A 256 -10.28 -17.16 -15.09
C ASP A 256 -9.15 -16.71 -14.15
N ALA A 257 -8.74 -15.44 -14.26
CA ALA A 257 -7.63 -14.93 -13.49
C ALA A 257 -8.03 -14.67 -12.04
N THR A 258 -7.14 -15.04 -11.12
CA THR A 258 -7.32 -14.86 -9.68
C THR A 258 -6.20 -14.04 -9.08
N MET A 259 -6.46 -13.41 -7.95
CA MET A 259 -5.53 -12.51 -7.30
C MET A 259 -5.61 -12.72 -5.79
N HIS A 260 -4.45 -12.62 -5.13
CA HIS A 260 -4.37 -12.66 -3.68
C HIS A 260 -3.35 -11.63 -3.21
N PHE A 261 -3.85 -10.65 -2.46
CA PHE A 261 -3.07 -9.84 -1.54
C PHE A 261 -3.98 -9.32 -0.44
N ASN A 262 -3.41 -8.98 0.71
CA ASN A 262 -4.09 -8.35 1.84
C ASN A 262 -3.23 -7.27 2.51
N HIS A 263 -2.00 -7.04 2.08
CA HIS A 263 -1.20 -5.90 2.50
C HIS A 263 -0.14 -5.57 1.46
N PHE A 264 0.54 -4.44 1.66
CA PHE A 264 1.72 -4.04 0.90
C PHE A 264 2.96 -4.03 1.78
N ILE A 265 4.09 -4.43 1.20
CA ILE A 265 5.41 -4.32 1.82
C ILE A 265 6.26 -3.33 1.03
N LYS A 266 7.16 -2.61 1.71
CA LYS A 266 8.19 -1.79 1.04
C LYS A 266 9.44 -2.63 0.81
N LEU A 267 9.88 -2.71 -0.45
CA LEU A 267 11.18 -3.28 -0.79
C LEU A 267 12.24 -2.20 -0.77
N TYR A 268 13.39 -2.49 -0.18
CA TYR A 268 14.54 -1.59 -0.17
C TYR A 268 15.46 -1.77 -1.38
N ASP A 269 15.30 -2.87 -2.11
CA ASP A 269 16.10 -3.21 -3.28
C ASP A 269 15.20 -3.66 -4.43
N PHE A 270 15.04 -2.81 -5.44
CA PHE A 270 14.24 -3.10 -6.61
C PHE A 270 14.80 -4.28 -7.43
N SER A 271 16.11 -4.56 -7.36
CA SER A 271 16.71 -5.69 -8.08
C SER A 271 16.21 -7.05 -7.59
N SER A 272 15.56 -7.08 -6.41
CA SER A 272 14.90 -8.26 -5.88
C SER A 272 13.54 -8.56 -6.54
N VAL A 273 12.95 -7.62 -7.31
CA VAL A 273 11.65 -7.79 -7.98
C VAL A 273 11.82 -8.62 -9.24
N ASN A 274 11.42 -9.90 -9.17
CA ASN A 274 11.37 -10.83 -10.30
C ASN A 274 10.20 -11.82 -10.09
N LYS A 275 9.88 -12.64 -11.11
CA LYS A 275 8.78 -13.62 -11.05
C LYS A 275 8.81 -14.51 -9.80
N GLY A 276 9.98 -15.02 -9.43
CA GLY A 276 10.14 -15.92 -8.29
C GLY A 276 9.86 -15.22 -6.96
N THR A 277 10.38 -14.00 -6.79
CA THR A 277 10.10 -13.18 -5.60
C THR A 277 8.63 -12.80 -5.54
N LEU A 278 8.05 -12.34 -6.65
CA LEU A 278 6.65 -11.92 -6.72
C LEU A 278 5.69 -13.07 -6.37
N LEU A 279 5.93 -14.28 -6.87
CA LEU A 279 5.09 -15.43 -6.55
C LEU A 279 5.24 -15.87 -5.08
N ARG A 280 6.43 -15.75 -4.48
CA ARG A 280 6.62 -15.97 -3.03
C ARG A 280 5.96 -14.90 -2.17
N LEU A 281 5.94 -13.66 -2.62
CA LEU A 281 5.21 -12.59 -1.93
C LEU A 281 3.69 -12.80 -2.03
N MET A 282 3.20 -13.33 -3.16
CA MET A 282 1.82 -13.75 -3.28
C MET A 282 1.46 -14.86 -2.28
N THR A 283 2.35 -15.81 -1.94
CA THR A 283 2.03 -16.80 -0.88
C THR A 283 1.89 -16.19 0.51
N ARG A 284 2.35 -14.95 0.71
CA ARG A 284 2.12 -14.15 1.92
C ARG A 284 0.94 -13.18 1.77
N GLY A 285 0.29 -13.13 0.61
CA GLY A 285 -0.68 -12.07 0.32
C GLY A 285 -0.07 -10.66 0.29
N ALA A 286 1.20 -10.53 -0.07
CA ALA A 286 1.88 -9.24 -0.12
C ALA A 286 1.92 -8.66 -1.54
N GLY A 287 1.41 -7.43 -1.70
CA GLY A 287 1.78 -6.52 -2.77
C GLY A 287 3.08 -5.78 -2.45
N VAL A 288 3.66 -5.11 -3.44
CA VAL A 288 4.97 -4.46 -3.33
C VAL A 288 4.84 -2.96 -3.54
N LEU A 289 5.35 -2.17 -2.59
CA LEU A 289 5.85 -0.81 -2.80
C LEU A 289 7.34 -0.91 -3.11
N CYS A 290 7.77 -0.33 -4.23
CA CYS A 290 9.13 -0.40 -4.71
C CYS A 290 10.07 0.53 -3.91
N ALA A 291 11.37 0.36 -4.11
CA ALA A 291 12.37 1.21 -3.48
C ALA A 291 12.30 2.64 -4.03
N ASN A 292 12.53 3.63 -3.17
CA ASN A 292 12.53 5.04 -3.54
C ASN A 292 13.56 5.31 -4.66
N GLY A 293 13.23 6.24 -5.57
CA GLY A 293 14.12 6.65 -6.66
C GLY A 293 14.01 5.81 -7.94
N GLN A 294 13.14 4.80 -7.98
CA GLN A 294 12.74 4.18 -9.25
C GLN A 294 11.86 5.15 -10.04
N THR A 295 12.25 5.48 -11.27
CA THR A 295 11.51 6.46 -12.06
C THR A 295 10.24 5.88 -12.69
N SER A 296 10.19 4.56 -12.87
CA SER A 296 9.25 3.92 -13.79
C SER A 296 8.13 3.14 -13.11
N VAL A 297 8.40 2.47 -11.97
CA VAL A 297 7.40 1.69 -11.25
C VAL A 297 7.54 1.96 -9.76
N ASP A 298 6.44 2.39 -9.16
CA ASP A 298 6.35 2.72 -7.75
C ASP A 298 5.74 1.54 -6.97
N ALA A 299 4.85 0.74 -7.56
CA ALA A 299 4.30 -0.47 -6.92
C ALA A 299 4.06 -1.63 -7.89
N VAL A 300 3.98 -2.85 -7.36
CA VAL A 300 3.71 -4.07 -8.13
C VAL A 300 2.72 -4.97 -7.39
N ASN A 301 1.73 -5.47 -8.11
CA ASN A 301 0.93 -6.62 -7.68
C ASN A 301 1.04 -7.76 -8.70
N SER A 302 0.67 -8.94 -8.26
CA SER A 302 0.68 -10.16 -9.07
C SER A 302 -0.70 -10.78 -9.11
N PHE A 303 -1.01 -11.48 -10.20
CA PHE A 303 -2.21 -12.29 -10.35
C PHE A 303 -1.85 -13.62 -11.02
N LEU A 304 -2.70 -14.63 -10.86
CA LEU A 304 -2.61 -15.87 -11.61
C LEU A 304 -3.47 -15.78 -12.85
N ILE A 305 -2.91 -16.12 -14.01
CA ILE A 305 -3.57 -15.98 -15.32
C ILE A 305 -4.82 -16.87 -15.40
N SER A 306 -4.74 -18.09 -14.85
CA SER A 306 -5.84 -19.05 -14.82
C SER A 306 -5.83 -19.89 -13.55
N GLY A 307 -7.01 -20.05 -12.94
CA GLY A 307 -7.18 -20.91 -11.75
C GLY A 307 -6.43 -20.38 -10.53
N THR A 308 -5.97 -21.29 -9.66
CA THR A 308 -5.38 -20.94 -8.36
C THR A 308 -3.98 -21.52 -8.14
N GLU A 309 -3.42 -22.21 -9.13
CA GLU A 309 -2.12 -22.88 -9.02
C GLU A 309 -0.95 -21.87 -9.09
N LEU A 310 -0.10 -21.90 -8.07
CA LEU A 310 1.07 -21.03 -7.94
C LEU A 310 2.23 -21.57 -8.79
N ARG A 311 2.33 -21.10 -10.04
CA ARG A 311 3.45 -21.38 -10.95
C ARG A 311 3.99 -20.11 -11.59
N ILE A 312 5.28 -20.16 -11.93
CA ILE A 312 5.98 -19.07 -12.62
C ILE A 312 5.36 -18.79 -14.01
N ASP A 313 4.90 -19.82 -14.71
CA ASP A 313 4.27 -19.70 -16.04
C ASP A 313 2.80 -19.24 -15.99
N ASN A 314 2.18 -19.31 -14.81
CA ASN A 314 0.82 -18.87 -14.55
C ASN A 314 0.79 -17.45 -13.95
N LEU A 315 1.92 -16.76 -13.83
CA LEU A 315 2.02 -15.44 -13.23
C LEU A 315 1.70 -14.34 -14.24
N GLY A 316 0.84 -13.41 -13.89
CA GLY A 316 0.69 -12.09 -14.52
C GLY A 316 1.07 -10.98 -13.54
N VAL A 317 1.40 -9.79 -14.06
CA VAL A 317 1.83 -8.65 -13.23
C VAL A 317 1.03 -7.38 -13.51
N ILE A 318 0.80 -6.61 -12.44
CA ILE A 318 0.28 -5.24 -12.50
C ILE A 318 1.39 -4.32 -12.01
N LEU A 319 1.82 -3.41 -12.87
CA LEU A 319 2.83 -2.40 -12.59
C LEU A 319 2.13 -1.07 -12.39
N TYR A 320 2.45 -0.37 -11.30
CA TYR A 320 1.86 0.91 -10.96
C TYR A 320 2.92 2.00 -10.98
N GLN A 321 2.63 3.11 -11.65
CA GLN A 321 3.39 4.34 -11.54
C GLN A 321 2.46 5.42 -10.98
N ILE A 322 2.87 6.07 -9.91
CA ILE A 322 2.05 6.95 -9.08
C ILE A 322 2.72 8.32 -9.06
N LYS A 323 2.01 9.32 -9.55
CA LYS A 323 2.47 10.70 -9.53
C LYS A 323 1.40 11.61 -8.94
N SER A 324 1.80 12.35 -7.92
CA SER A 324 0.96 13.30 -7.20
C SER A 324 1.24 14.75 -7.60
N ASN A 325 2.03 15.02 -8.64
CA ASN A 325 2.27 16.39 -9.13
C ASN A 325 1.30 16.77 -10.26
N ALA A 326 1.02 18.06 -10.38
CA ALA A 326 0.08 18.60 -11.37
C ALA A 326 0.62 18.62 -12.80
N ASP A 327 1.90 18.25 -13.02
CA ASP A 327 2.50 18.21 -14.36
C ASP A 327 1.92 17.05 -15.19
N TYR A 328 1.37 16.02 -14.53
CA TYR A 328 0.66 14.93 -15.17
C TYR A 328 -0.85 15.22 -15.18
N ASN A 329 -1.41 15.34 -16.38
CA ASN A 329 -2.80 15.72 -16.62
C ASN A 329 -3.64 14.55 -17.17
N GLU A 330 -4.81 14.86 -17.73
CA GLU A 330 -5.74 13.88 -18.28
C GLU A 330 -5.26 13.16 -19.54
N ILE A 331 -4.22 13.68 -20.20
CA ILE A 331 -3.72 13.17 -21.49
C ILE A 331 -2.68 12.07 -21.24
N PRO A 332 -2.93 10.82 -21.68
CA PRO A 332 -1.97 9.75 -21.52
C PRO A 332 -0.64 10.04 -22.22
N GLN A 333 0.46 9.71 -21.57
CA GLN A 333 1.82 9.87 -22.11
C GLN A 333 2.44 8.49 -22.44
N PRO A 334 2.43 8.05 -23.70
CA PRO A 334 2.89 6.70 -24.08
C PRO A 334 4.32 6.36 -23.65
N LYS A 335 5.20 7.36 -23.59
CA LYS A 335 6.61 7.18 -23.16
C LYS A 335 6.73 6.71 -21.70
N LEU A 336 5.79 7.10 -20.83
CA LEU A 336 5.81 6.65 -19.43
C LEU A 336 5.51 5.16 -19.34
N PHE A 337 4.52 4.68 -20.10
CA PHE A 337 4.23 3.24 -20.21
C PHE A 337 5.38 2.44 -20.83
N GLN A 338 6.09 3.01 -21.82
CA GLN A 338 7.29 2.37 -22.38
C GLN A 338 8.37 2.16 -21.30
N SER A 339 8.53 3.10 -20.38
CA SER A 339 9.49 2.96 -19.27
C SER A 339 9.11 1.87 -18.26
N MET A 340 7.86 1.40 -18.29
CA MET A 340 7.35 0.32 -17.45
C MET A 340 7.47 -1.06 -18.13
N ASP A 341 8.36 -1.21 -19.12
CA ASP A 341 8.60 -2.50 -19.75
C ASP A 341 9.22 -3.50 -18.74
N PRO A 342 8.60 -4.67 -18.50
CA PRO A 342 9.06 -5.59 -17.46
C PRO A 342 10.40 -6.26 -17.77
N TYR A 343 10.85 -6.31 -19.04
CA TYR A 343 12.17 -6.80 -19.40
C TYR A 343 13.25 -5.74 -19.16
N ASP A 344 12.98 -4.48 -19.52
CA ASP A 344 13.89 -3.37 -19.22
C ASP A 344 14.07 -3.19 -17.70
N LEU A 345 12.99 -3.41 -16.94
CA LEU A 345 12.99 -3.41 -15.48
C LEU A 345 13.58 -4.69 -14.86
N LYS A 346 13.93 -5.70 -15.66
CA LYS A 346 14.46 -7.01 -15.23
C LYS A 346 13.53 -7.81 -14.31
N ILE A 347 12.25 -7.49 -14.33
CA ILE A 347 11.19 -8.30 -13.68
C ILE A 347 11.04 -9.62 -14.44
N LEU A 348 11.12 -9.54 -15.77
CA LEU A 348 11.21 -10.66 -16.71
C LEU A 348 12.62 -10.72 -17.32
N GLN A 349 13.07 -11.94 -17.63
CA GLN A 349 14.33 -12.21 -18.35
C GLN A 349 14.04 -12.55 -19.81
N ALA A 350 15.01 -12.36 -20.70
CA ALA A 350 14.80 -12.52 -22.15
C ALA A 350 14.36 -13.94 -22.58
N GLU A 351 14.74 -14.95 -21.79
CA GLU A 351 14.37 -16.36 -21.96
C GLU A 351 12.98 -16.70 -21.39
N ASP A 352 12.34 -15.78 -20.68
CA ASP A 352 11.04 -16.04 -20.07
C ASP A 352 9.94 -16.10 -21.13
N THR A 353 9.00 -17.04 -20.96
CA THR A 353 7.73 -16.99 -21.67
C THR A 353 7.03 -15.67 -21.35
N PRO A 354 6.58 -14.92 -22.36
CA PRO A 354 5.84 -13.69 -22.12
C PRO A 354 4.57 -13.90 -21.32
N ILE A 355 4.33 -13.03 -20.36
CA ILE A 355 3.15 -13.05 -19.50
C ILE A 355 2.26 -11.84 -19.76
N PRO A 356 0.95 -11.90 -19.49
CA PRO A 356 0.11 -10.71 -19.53
C PRO A 356 0.59 -9.64 -18.54
N VAL A 357 0.57 -8.38 -18.98
CA VAL A 357 1.03 -7.22 -18.19
C VAL A 357 -0.03 -6.14 -18.18
N ILE A 358 -0.28 -5.57 -17.02
CA ILE A 358 -1.14 -4.39 -16.87
C ILE A 358 -0.29 -3.27 -16.29
N ARG A 359 -0.23 -2.14 -16.97
CA ARG A 359 0.49 -0.94 -16.56
C ARG A 359 -0.53 0.13 -16.20
N ILE A 360 -0.51 0.56 -14.96
CA ILE A 360 -1.45 1.57 -14.44
C ILE A 360 -0.65 2.81 -14.05
N PHE A 361 -0.96 3.92 -14.70
CA PHE A 361 -0.42 5.23 -14.35
C PHE A 361 -1.47 6.03 -13.60
N PHE A 362 -1.17 6.41 -12.36
CA PHE A 362 -1.99 7.27 -11.53
C PHE A 362 -1.46 8.70 -11.56
N ALA A 363 -2.11 9.58 -12.32
CA ALA A 363 -1.89 11.02 -12.29
C ALA A 363 -2.82 11.66 -11.25
N LEU A 364 -2.55 11.44 -9.97
CA LEU A 364 -3.49 11.71 -8.86
C LEU A 364 -3.93 13.19 -8.78
N ALA A 365 -3.05 14.09 -9.20
CA ALA A 365 -3.20 15.54 -9.14
C ALA A 365 -3.80 16.19 -10.37
N ALA A 366 -4.13 15.42 -11.41
CA ALA A 366 -4.75 15.97 -12.60
C ALA A 366 -6.07 16.69 -12.26
N GLU A 367 -6.20 17.93 -12.73
CA GLU A 367 -7.39 18.76 -12.46
C GLU A 367 -8.64 18.22 -13.13
N THR A 368 -8.49 17.68 -14.34
CA THR A 368 -9.56 17.06 -15.12
C THR A 368 -9.56 15.56 -14.88
N PRO A 369 -10.58 15.00 -14.21
CA PRO A 369 -10.63 13.56 -14.01
C PRO A 369 -10.86 12.82 -15.33
N SER A 370 -10.04 11.79 -15.60
CA SER A 370 -10.21 10.95 -16.78
C SER A 370 -9.72 9.52 -16.55
N LEU A 371 -10.24 8.60 -17.36
CA LEU A 371 -9.75 7.23 -17.41
C LEU A 371 -9.60 6.79 -18.88
N HIS A 372 -8.36 6.50 -19.27
CA HIS A 372 -8.03 5.94 -20.56
C HIS A 372 -7.55 4.51 -20.41
N VAL A 373 -8.13 3.59 -21.17
CA VAL A 373 -7.71 2.19 -21.19
C VAL A 373 -7.39 1.79 -22.62
N THR A 374 -6.15 1.39 -22.85
CA THR A 374 -5.67 0.90 -24.15
C THR A 374 -5.29 -0.56 -24.01
N ARG A 375 -5.89 -1.39 -24.86
CA ARG A 375 -5.53 -2.80 -24.99
C ARG A 375 -4.56 -2.96 -26.15
N HIS A 376 -3.43 -3.61 -25.90
CA HIS A 376 -2.48 -4.05 -26.91
C HIS A 376 -2.61 -5.57 -27.07
N PRO A 377 -3.16 -6.06 -28.19
CA PRO A 377 -3.24 -7.49 -28.43
C PRO A 377 -1.85 -8.13 -28.47
N PRO A 378 -1.75 -9.46 -28.28
CA PRO A 378 -0.49 -10.19 -28.48
C PRO A 378 0.15 -9.83 -29.82
N SER A 379 1.38 -9.32 -29.77
CA SER A 379 2.17 -8.95 -30.95
C SER A 379 3.27 -9.98 -31.21
N SER A 380 3.89 -9.95 -32.39
CA SER A 380 5.07 -10.76 -32.68
C SER A 380 6.28 -10.41 -31.79
N THR A 381 6.30 -9.19 -31.22
CA THR A 381 7.40 -8.70 -30.38
C THR A 381 7.27 -9.16 -28.94
N TYR A 382 6.06 -9.15 -28.36
CA TYR A 382 5.86 -9.48 -26.95
C TYR A 382 5.13 -10.82 -26.75
N GLY A 383 4.22 -11.24 -27.62
CA GLY A 383 3.58 -12.57 -27.54
C GLY A 383 2.46 -12.74 -26.50
N ALA A 384 2.18 -11.73 -25.66
CA ALA A 384 1.05 -11.73 -24.71
C ALA A 384 0.30 -10.38 -24.72
N VAL A 385 -0.87 -10.33 -24.08
CA VAL A 385 -1.70 -9.12 -24.02
C VAL A 385 -1.11 -8.11 -23.02
N ILE A 386 -1.14 -6.82 -23.38
CA ILE A 386 -0.76 -5.72 -22.50
C ILE A 386 -1.92 -4.73 -22.37
N TYR A 387 -2.15 -4.23 -21.16
CA TYR A 387 -3.10 -3.14 -20.90
C TYR A 387 -2.39 -1.92 -20.34
N ASP A 388 -2.66 -0.76 -20.93
CA ASP A 388 -2.26 0.54 -20.40
C ASP A 388 -3.48 1.26 -19.85
N ILE A 389 -3.42 1.62 -18.59
CA ILE A 389 -4.50 2.31 -17.89
C ILE A 389 -3.95 3.63 -17.35
N TRP A 390 -4.44 4.74 -17.90
CA TRP A 390 -4.16 6.08 -17.39
C TRP A 390 -5.34 6.55 -16.56
N SER A 391 -5.12 6.71 -15.26
CA SER A 391 -6.10 7.17 -14.28
C SER A 391 -5.71 8.57 -13.81
N ALA A 392 -6.37 9.60 -14.35
CA ALA A 392 -6.10 11.00 -14.05
C ALA A 392 -7.10 11.53 -13.03
N GLY A 393 -6.60 12.05 -11.91
CA GLY A 393 -7.39 12.62 -10.83
C GLY A 393 -7.97 11.59 -9.86
N LEU A 394 -8.21 12.02 -8.62
CA LEU A 394 -8.93 11.25 -7.60
C LEU A 394 -10.43 11.51 -7.71
N SER A 395 -11.12 10.74 -8.56
CA SER A 395 -12.55 10.95 -8.81
C SER A 395 -13.42 9.73 -8.50
N SER A 396 -14.51 9.99 -7.77
CA SER A 396 -15.59 9.02 -7.55
C SER A 396 -16.32 8.62 -8.82
N GLU A 397 -16.09 9.31 -9.94
CA GLU A 397 -16.72 8.95 -11.21
C GLU A 397 -16.26 7.58 -11.69
N PHE A 398 -14.95 7.32 -11.67
CA PHE A 398 -14.39 6.08 -12.19
C PHE A 398 -13.58 5.29 -11.16
N LEU A 399 -13.15 5.86 -10.03
CA LEU A 399 -12.53 5.09 -8.95
C LEU A 399 -13.59 4.59 -7.98
N SER A 400 -13.71 3.27 -7.84
CA SER A 400 -14.73 2.65 -6.97
C SER A 400 -14.60 2.97 -5.48
N PRO A 401 -13.39 2.93 -4.90
CA PRO A 401 -13.22 3.21 -3.47
C PRO A 401 -13.52 4.66 -3.10
N ILE A 402 -13.58 5.57 -4.06
CA ILE A 402 -13.93 6.96 -3.83
C ILE A 402 -15.45 7.11 -3.97
N THR A 403 -16.09 7.47 -2.87
CA THR A 403 -17.50 7.84 -2.83
C THR A 403 -17.65 9.37 -2.82
N PRO A 404 -18.80 9.92 -3.23
CA PRO A 404 -19.08 11.35 -3.07
C PRO A 404 -18.91 11.84 -1.63
N ALA A 405 -19.21 11.00 -0.63
CA ALA A 405 -19.08 11.35 0.79
C ALA A 405 -17.61 11.47 1.25
N THR A 406 -16.70 10.73 0.62
CA THR A 406 -15.26 10.70 0.98
C THR A 406 -14.39 11.56 0.07
N ALA A 407 -14.96 12.12 -1.01
CA ALA A 407 -14.19 12.79 -2.07
C ALA A 407 -13.34 13.96 -1.57
N ASP A 408 -13.90 14.78 -0.66
CA ASP A 408 -13.18 15.90 -0.06
C ASP A 408 -12.03 15.44 0.86
N THR A 409 -12.19 14.30 1.53
CA THR A 409 -11.14 13.69 2.35
C THR A 409 -9.98 13.20 1.49
N TRP A 410 -10.27 12.53 0.37
CA TRP A 410 -9.26 12.12 -0.61
C TRP A 410 -8.51 13.32 -1.19
N LYS A 411 -9.23 14.41 -1.51
CA LYS A 411 -8.62 15.65 -1.98
C LYS A 411 -7.73 16.28 -0.91
N SER A 412 -8.16 16.28 0.35
CA SER A 412 -7.39 16.79 1.49
C SER A 412 -6.11 15.98 1.70
N LEU A 413 -6.19 14.65 1.63
CA LEU A 413 -5.04 13.74 1.70
C LEU A 413 -4.04 14.01 0.57
N LEU A 414 -4.51 14.14 -0.66
CA LEU A 414 -3.66 14.50 -1.78
C LEU A 414 -3.00 15.88 -1.56
N GLN A 415 -3.74 16.86 -1.06
CA GLN A 415 -3.18 18.18 -0.73
C GLN A 415 -2.12 18.13 0.37
N ALA A 416 -2.25 17.22 1.32
CA ALA A 416 -1.22 16.99 2.35
C ALA A 416 0.04 16.33 1.78
N SER A 417 -0.06 15.61 0.65
CA SER A 417 1.09 14.97 0.00
C SER A 417 2.06 15.94 -0.71
N TYR A 418 1.67 17.20 -0.95
CA TYR A 418 2.57 18.22 -1.50
C TYR A 418 3.46 18.83 -0.41
N GLY A 419 4.42 18.04 0.08
CA GLY A 419 5.14 18.27 1.34
C GLY A 419 5.78 19.67 1.53
N TRP A 420 6.22 20.36 0.48
CA TRP A 420 6.88 21.67 0.64
C TRP A 420 5.93 22.88 0.59
N GLN A 421 4.81 22.77 -0.12
CA GLN A 421 3.88 23.90 -0.31
C GLN A 421 3.12 24.22 0.97
N ALA A 422 2.90 23.18 1.79
CA ALA A 422 2.28 23.30 3.11
C ALA A 422 3.07 24.25 4.03
N THR A 423 4.40 24.21 3.99
CA THR A 423 5.29 25.08 4.78
C THR A 423 5.02 26.58 4.54
N TYR A 424 4.53 26.93 3.34
CA TYR A 424 4.27 28.31 2.96
C TYR A 424 2.80 28.71 3.03
N LYS A 425 1.86 27.81 3.39
CA LYS A 425 0.44 28.17 3.59
C LYS A 425 0.30 29.23 4.68
N ALA A 426 -0.59 30.20 4.51
CA ALA A 426 -0.91 31.21 5.52
C ALA A 426 -2.38 31.65 5.37
N GLU A 427 -2.95 32.28 6.41
CA GLU A 427 -4.36 32.71 6.42
C GLU A 427 -4.69 33.81 5.40
N THR A 428 -3.67 34.54 4.93
CA THR A 428 -3.83 35.59 3.92
C THR A 428 -2.77 35.44 2.84
N ASP A 429 -3.10 35.87 1.61
CA ASP A 429 -2.16 35.85 0.49
C ASP A 429 -0.91 36.70 0.77
N ILE A 430 -1.06 37.80 1.51
CA ILE A 430 0.07 38.66 1.93
C ILE A 430 1.01 37.88 2.85
N ALA A 431 0.48 37.17 3.86
CA ALA A 431 1.30 36.38 4.77
C ALA A 431 1.97 35.19 4.06
N LYS A 432 1.29 34.61 3.06
CA LYS A 432 1.82 33.55 2.21
C LYS A 432 3.01 34.04 1.38
N GLU A 433 2.87 35.19 0.71
CA GLU A 433 3.95 35.81 -0.06
C GLU A 433 5.12 36.24 0.83
N LEU A 434 4.87 36.79 2.02
CA LEU A 434 5.91 37.11 3.00
C LEU A 434 6.65 35.87 3.51
N ARG A 435 5.96 34.75 3.78
CA ARG A 435 6.62 33.49 4.17
C ARG A 435 7.51 32.94 3.05
N ARG A 436 7.07 33.06 1.79
CA ARG A 436 7.88 32.64 0.64
C ARG A 436 9.11 33.51 0.45
N SER A 437 8.99 34.83 0.68
CA SER A 437 10.14 35.74 0.55
C SER A 437 11.21 35.54 1.62
N MET A 438 10.88 34.89 2.74
CA MET A 438 11.85 34.43 3.74
C MET A 438 12.71 33.25 3.27
N ASN A 439 12.36 32.59 2.16
CA ASN A 439 13.17 31.55 1.52
C ASN A 439 13.41 31.89 0.05
N PRO A 440 14.26 32.90 -0.24
CA PRO A 440 14.41 33.44 -1.58
C PRO A 440 14.97 32.41 -2.58
N GLY A 441 14.35 32.31 -3.75
CA GLY A 441 14.76 31.42 -4.84
C GLY A 441 14.46 29.93 -4.62
N ALA A 442 13.79 29.56 -3.52
CA ALA A 442 13.60 28.17 -3.13
C ALA A 442 12.57 27.40 -3.97
N ALA A 443 11.67 28.08 -4.67
CA ALA A 443 10.71 27.47 -5.60
C ALA A 443 10.24 28.49 -6.65
N ALA A 444 9.49 28.04 -7.66
CA ALA A 444 9.10 28.86 -8.81
C ALA A 444 8.05 29.96 -8.49
N ASP A 445 7.30 29.86 -7.40
CA ASP A 445 6.28 30.86 -7.04
C ASP A 445 6.87 32.27 -6.88
N SER A 446 6.13 33.27 -7.35
CA SER A 446 6.56 34.69 -7.34
C SER A 446 7.06 35.16 -5.98
N GLY A 447 6.44 34.73 -4.89
CA GLY A 447 6.83 35.12 -3.53
C GLY A 447 8.27 34.77 -3.15
N HIS A 448 8.88 33.75 -3.78
CA HIS A 448 10.29 33.41 -3.57
C HIS A 448 11.25 34.35 -4.31
N TRP A 449 10.77 35.16 -5.25
CA TRP A 449 11.59 35.99 -6.13
C TRP A 449 11.30 37.47 -5.98
N SER A 450 10.04 37.85 -5.79
CA SER A 450 9.51 39.21 -5.90
C SER A 450 10.19 40.25 -5.00
N ALA A 451 10.81 39.82 -3.90
CA ALA A 451 11.52 40.70 -2.98
C ALA A 451 12.97 41.04 -3.41
N TRP A 452 13.59 40.26 -4.30
CA TRP A 452 15.03 40.39 -4.62
C TRP A 452 15.39 40.19 -6.09
N ALA A 453 14.46 39.70 -6.92
CA ALA A 453 14.62 39.50 -8.35
C ALA A 453 13.40 40.03 -9.10
N VAL A 454 13.65 40.81 -10.15
CA VAL A 454 12.61 41.20 -11.11
C VAL A 454 12.36 39.97 -11.99
N GLN A 455 11.15 39.39 -11.92
CA GLN A 455 10.78 38.35 -12.86
C GLN A 455 10.52 38.99 -14.23
N ASP A 456 11.29 38.60 -15.24
CA ASP A 456 11.07 39.04 -16.61
C ASP A 456 9.70 38.53 -17.09
N ALA A 457 8.74 39.44 -17.23
CA ALA A 457 7.47 39.13 -17.86
C ALA A 457 7.73 38.79 -19.33
N ASN A 458 7.48 37.53 -19.70
CA ASN A 458 7.62 36.88 -21.02
C ASN A 458 8.93 36.13 -21.27
N ARG A 459 8.91 34.82 -20.96
CA ARG A 459 9.44 33.82 -21.90
C ARG A 459 8.42 32.70 -22.06
N ALA A 460 7.71 32.78 -23.18
CA ALA A 460 7.07 31.62 -23.78
C ALA A 460 8.11 30.49 -23.88
N VAL A 461 7.64 29.29 -23.57
CA VAL A 461 8.29 28.01 -23.82
C VAL A 461 8.88 28.01 -25.23
N TYR A 462 10.22 28.00 -25.33
CA TYR A 462 10.89 27.58 -26.55
C TYR A 462 11.39 26.15 -26.33
N ASP A 463 10.68 25.27 -27.02
CA ASP A 463 11.10 23.98 -27.58
C ASP A 463 12.63 23.88 -27.74
N LEU A 464 13.25 22.94 -27.03
CA LEU A 464 14.60 22.46 -27.32
C LEU A 464 14.47 21.14 -28.08
N SER A 465 14.09 21.27 -29.35
CA SER A 465 14.46 20.32 -30.39
C SER A 465 15.36 21.03 -31.39
N GLU A 466 16.38 20.29 -31.82
CA GLU A 466 17.29 20.54 -32.94
C GLU A 466 18.58 21.33 -32.70
N GLY A 467 19.69 20.60 -32.93
CA GLY A 467 20.78 21.12 -33.76
C GLY A 467 22.06 21.54 -33.06
N TYR A 468 22.84 20.57 -32.56
CA TYR A 468 24.29 20.76 -32.51
C TYR A 468 24.90 20.13 -33.75
N ASP A 469 25.39 20.99 -34.65
CA ASP A 469 26.43 20.63 -35.60
C ASP A 469 27.44 21.78 -35.74
N ILE A 470 28.70 21.41 -35.50
CA ILE A 470 29.97 21.93 -36.06
C ILE A 470 30.48 23.29 -35.53
N ILE A 471 31.57 23.25 -34.72
CA ILE A 471 32.98 23.30 -35.19
C ILE A 471 33.82 22.32 -34.37
#